data_AF-A0A812MCX4-F1
#
_entry.id   AF-A0A812MCX4-F1
#
_cell.length_a   1.000
_cell.length_b   1.000
_cell.length_c   1.000
_cell.angle_alpha   90.00
_cell.angle_beta   90.00
_cell.angle_gamma   90.00
#
_symmetry.space_group_name_H-M   'P 1'
#
loop_
_entity.id
_entity.type
_entity.pdbx_description
1 polymer ?
#
loop_
_entity_poly.entity_id
_entity_poly.type
_entity_poly.pdbx_seq_one_letter_code
_entity_poly.pdbx_strand_id
1 'polypeptide(L)'
;MIGPIGAKRVKTPELAGESAVLVGSFSPSKYFEEKYFWEKANVGPFFLFLFFAPTFYRSFKDFYWTQQLRKLSTEEIISDRYEWLRLNMLKDEVEACLLSQVPEGGIKPLELGPSKVE
;
A
#
# COMPACT_ATOMS: atom_id res chain seq x y z
N MET A 1 -23.42 -41.62 5.98
CA MET A 1 -22.19 -42.26 5.49
C MET A 1 -21.87 -41.69 4.12
N ILE A 2 -20.90 -40.77 4.05
CA ILE A 2 -20.49 -40.07 2.83
C ILE A 2 -19.04 -40.48 2.60
N GLY A 3 -18.76 -41.24 1.54
CA GLY A 3 -17.41 -41.70 1.19
C GLY A 3 -16.56 -40.58 0.55
N PRO A 4 -15.22 -40.65 0.63
CA PRO A 4 -14.35 -39.60 0.13
C PRO A 4 -14.25 -39.62 -1.40
N ILE A 5 -14.50 -38.46 -2.01
CA ILE A 5 -14.32 -38.19 -3.44
C ILE A 5 -12.82 -38.13 -3.72
N GLY A 6 -12.29 -39.18 -4.37
CA GLY A 6 -10.91 -39.23 -4.83
C GLY A 6 -10.67 -38.28 -6.00
N ALA A 7 -10.00 -37.15 -5.75
CA ALA A 7 -9.51 -36.27 -6.80
C ALA A 7 -8.35 -36.95 -7.56
N LYS A 8 -8.63 -37.43 -8.79
CA LYS A 8 -7.57 -37.87 -9.71
C LYS A 8 -6.73 -36.67 -10.14
N ARG A 9 -5.47 -36.63 -9.71
CA ARG A 9 -4.46 -35.66 -10.16
C ARG A 9 -4.16 -35.93 -11.63
N VAL A 10 -4.71 -35.09 -12.52
CA VAL A 10 -4.36 -35.07 -13.95
C VAL A 10 -2.90 -34.66 -14.05
N LYS A 11 -2.04 -35.56 -14.54
CA LYS A 11 -0.67 -35.25 -14.91
C LYS A 11 -0.70 -34.54 -16.27
N THR A 12 -0.52 -33.23 -16.26
CA THR A 12 -0.28 -32.46 -17.48
C THR A 12 1.13 -32.77 -17.99
N PRO A 13 1.31 -33.12 -19.28
CA PRO A 13 2.60 -33.55 -19.81
C PRO A 13 3.55 -32.36 -20.05
N GLU A 14 4.77 -32.51 -19.54
CA GLU A 14 6.05 -32.33 -20.24
C GLU A 14 6.17 -31.24 -21.32
N LEU A 15 5.94 -29.96 -21.01
CA LEU A 15 6.42 -28.83 -21.84
C LEU A 15 7.08 -27.70 -21.02
N ALA A 16 7.52 -28.02 -19.81
CA ALA A 16 8.28 -27.12 -18.93
C ALA A 16 9.62 -27.74 -18.49
N GLY A 17 10.16 -28.65 -19.30
CA GLY A 17 11.22 -29.58 -18.89
C GLY A 17 12.64 -29.28 -19.36
N GLU A 18 12.86 -28.36 -20.31
CA GLU A 18 14.22 -28.17 -20.88
C GLU A 18 14.96 -26.92 -20.39
N SER A 19 14.29 -25.94 -19.80
CA SER A 19 14.93 -24.74 -19.23
C SER A 19 15.20 -24.81 -17.72
N ALA A 20 14.74 -25.88 -17.06
CA ALA A 20 14.89 -26.10 -15.62
C ALA A 20 16.06 -27.04 -15.26
N VAL A 21 16.82 -27.51 -16.25
CA VAL A 21 17.97 -28.40 -16.04
C VAL A 21 19.23 -27.55 -16.06
N LEU A 22 20.00 -27.64 -14.97
CA LEU A 22 21.23 -26.89 -14.65
C LEU A 22 21.06 -25.62 -13.81
N VAL A 23 20.25 -25.67 -12.74
CA VAL A 23 20.66 -24.98 -11.51
C VAL A 23 21.77 -25.82 -10.86
N GLY A 24 22.94 -25.86 -11.51
CA GLY A 24 24.15 -26.37 -10.89
C GLY A 24 24.47 -25.51 -9.67
N SER A 25 25.15 -26.08 -8.67
CA SER A 25 25.60 -25.32 -7.50
C SER A 25 26.51 -24.17 -7.94
N PHE A 26 25.93 -22.97 -8.07
CA PHE A 26 26.69 -21.77 -8.38
C PHE A 26 27.53 -21.41 -7.15
N SER A 27 28.85 -21.45 -7.30
CA SER A 27 29.78 -21.00 -6.28
C SER A 27 30.38 -19.66 -6.73
N PRO A 28 30.02 -18.53 -6.09
CA PRO A 28 30.58 -17.22 -6.43
C PRO A 28 32.11 -17.22 -6.35
N SER A 29 32.67 -17.91 -5.35
CA SER A 29 34.12 -18.02 -5.14
C SER A 29 34.85 -18.68 -6.32
N LYS A 30 34.23 -19.67 -6.97
CA LYS A 30 34.79 -20.33 -8.16
C LYS A 30 34.55 -19.52 -9.44
N TYR A 31 33.42 -18.82 -9.52
CA TYR A 31 33.09 -18.00 -10.69
C TYR A 31 33.99 -16.75 -10.80
N PHE A 32 34.32 -16.11 -9.68
CA PHE A 32 35.18 -14.92 -9.62
C PHE A 32 36.68 -15.25 -9.41
N GLU A 33 37.08 -16.52 -9.50
CA GLU A 33 38.49 -16.88 -9.52
C GLU A 33 39.12 -16.39 -10.83
N GLU A 34 40.23 -15.65 -10.76
CA GLU A 34 40.82 -14.92 -11.90
C GLU A 34 40.98 -15.78 -13.16
N LYS A 35 41.56 -16.98 -13.02
CA LYS A 35 41.75 -17.91 -14.14
C LYS A 35 40.43 -18.37 -14.76
N TYR A 36 39.42 -18.62 -13.93
CA TYR A 36 38.13 -19.09 -14.41
C TYR A 36 37.32 -17.96 -15.03
N PHE A 37 37.32 -16.78 -14.40
CA PHE A 37 36.59 -15.59 -14.83
C PHE A 37 37.07 -15.08 -16.19
N TRP A 38 38.38 -15.06 -16.45
CA TRP A 38 38.92 -14.51 -17.69
C TRP A 38 39.08 -15.54 -18.81
N GLU A 39 39.31 -16.82 -18.51
CA GLU A 39 39.60 -17.83 -19.56
C GLU A 39 38.41 -18.70 -19.95
N LYS A 40 37.49 -19.00 -19.01
CA LYS A 40 36.41 -19.99 -19.23
C LYS A 40 34.99 -19.47 -18.99
N ALA A 41 34.81 -18.43 -18.17
CA ALA A 41 33.49 -17.93 -17.83
C ALA A 41 32.90 -17.04 -18.94
N ASN A 42 31.57 -17.11 -19.11
CA ASN A 42 30.85 -16.13 -19.92
C ASN A 42 30.60 -14.86 -19.07
N VAL A 43 31.45 -13.85 -19.22
CA VAL A 43 31.39 -12.58 -18.47
C VAL A 43 30.44 -11.54 -19.09
N GLY A 44 29.96 -11.78 -20.32
CA GLY A 44 29.10 -10.83 -21.04
C GLY A 44 27.85 -10.41 -20.27
N PRO A 45 27.03 -11.36 -19.78
CA PRO A 45 25.85 -11.04 -18.97
C PRO A 45 26.16 -10.28 -17.67
N PHE A 46 27.32 -10.56 -17.04
CA PHE A 46 27.74 -9.88 -15.82
C PHE A 46 28.05 -8.39 -16.09
N PHE A 47 28.79 -8.09 -17.16
CA PHE A 47 29.07 -6.71 -17.54
C PHE A 47 27.83 -5.98 -18.06
N LEU A 48 26.94 -6.65 -18.79
CA LEU A 48 25.64 -6.08 -19.15
C LEU A 48 24.84 -5.72 -17.91
N PHE A 49 24.79 -6.61 -16.92
CA PHE A 49 24.15 -6.32 -15.64
C PHE A 49 24.82 -5.14 -14.92
N LEU A 50 26.16 -5.04 -14.95
CA LEU A 50 26.90 -3.92 -14.37
C LEU A 50 26.55 -2.58 -15.06
N PHE A 51 26.43 -2.57 -16.39
CA PHE A 51 26.01 -1.39 -17.15
C PHE A 51 24.55 -1.02 -16.89
N PHE A 52 23.67 -2.01 -16.74
CA PHE A 52 22.26 -1.79 -16.42
C PHE A 52 21.96 -1.65 -14.93
N ALA A 53 22.96 -1.82 -14.05
CA ALA A 53 22.82 -1.68 -12.61
C ALA A 53 22.15 -0.37 -12.17
N PRO A 54 22.50 0.83 -12.70
CA PRO A 54 21.79 2.05 -12.36
C PRO A 54 20.30 2.02 -12.75
N THR A 55 19.97 1.39 -13.88
CA THR A 55 18.58 1.24 -14.35
C THR A 55 17.80 0.29 -13.44
N PHE A 56 18.38 -0.86 -13.09
CA PHE A 56 17.75 -1.80 -12.16
C PHE A 56 17.56 -1.16 -10.79
N TYR A 57 18.59 -0.51 -10.24
CA TYR A 57 18.51 0.18 -8.96
C TYR A 57 17.39 1.23 -8.94
N ARG A 58 17.29 2.04 -10.01
CA ARG A 58 16.22 3.02 -10.16
C ARG A 58 14.84 2.35 -10.21
N SER A 59 14.67 1.31 -11.02
CA SER A 59 13.39 0.59 -11.13
C SER A 59 12.95 -0.02 -9.80
N PHE A 60 13.86 -0.62 -9.04
CA PHE A 60 13.54 -1.15 -7.71
C PHE A 60 13.13 -0.04 -6.73
N LYS A 61 13.83 1.10 -6.78
CA LYS A 61 13.51 2.26 -5.96
C LYS A 61 12.13 2.83 -6.32
N ASP A 62 11.85 2.99 -7.61
CA ASP A 62 10.58 3.50 -8.11
C ASP A 62 9.42 2.55 -7.73
N PHE A 63 9.63 1.23 -7.78
CA PHE A 63 8.66 0.24 -7.33
C PHE A 63 8.37 0.38 -5.82
N TYR A 64 9.42 0.46 -5.00
CA TYR A 64 9.27 0.67 -3.55
C TYR A 64 8.50 1.96 -3.25
N TRP A 65 8.87 3.05 -3.93
CA TRP A 65 8.26 4.35 -3.73
C TRP A 65 6.79 4.37 -4.16
N THR A 66 6.44 3.67 -5.25
CA THR A 66 5.04 3.54 -5.71
C THR A 66 4.16 2.87 -4.64
N GLN A 67 4.66 1.81 -4.00
CA GLN A 67 3.94 1.14 -2.92
C GLN A 67 3.79 2.04 -1.69
N GLN A 68 4.86 2.76 -1.34
CA GLN A 68 4.84 3.65 -0.19
C GLN A 68 3.92 4.85 -0.40
N LEU A 69 3.90 5.43 -1.60
CA LEU A 69 2.99 6.53 -1.94
C LEU A 69 1.52 6.12 -1.87
N ARG A 70 1.20 4.89 -2.27
CA ARG A 70 -0.18 4.36 -2.14
C ARG A 70 -0.62 4.25 -0.68
N LYS A 71 0.27 3.74 0.19
CA LYS A 71 0.01 3.68 1.63
C LYS A 71 -0.17 5.07 2.22
N LEU A 72 0.77 5.97 1.92
CA LEU A 72 0.75 7.35 2.40
C LEU A 72 -0.53 8.10 1.98
N SER A 73 -0.93 7.97 0.71
CA SER A 73 -2.18 8.58 0.22
C SER A 73 -3.41 8.06 0.95
N THR A 74 -3.42 6.77 1.30
CA THR A 74 -4.53 6.17 2.06
C THR A 74 -4.54 6.70 3.50
N GLU A 75 -3.37 6.78 4.14
CA GLU A 75 -3.22 7.33 5.49
C GLU A 75 -3.62 8.82 5.56
N GLU A 76 -3.26 9.61 4.55
CA GLU A 76 -3.62 11.02 4.46
C GLU A 76 -5.14 11.21 4.36
N ILE A 77 -5.80 10.45 3.48
CA ILE A 77 -7.27 10.50 3.33
C ILE A 77 -7.95 10.11 4.65
N ILE A 78 -7.46 9.04 5.30
CA ILE A 78 -8.03 8.58 6.57
C ILE A 78 -7.81 9.65 7.65
N SER A 79 -6.62 10.23 7.74
CA SER A 79 -6.29 11.29 8.70
C SER A 79 -7.20 12.50 8.53
N ASP A 80 -7.45 12.95 7.30
CA ASP A 80 -8.35 14.08 7.02
C ASP A 80 -9.79 13.78 7.43
N ARG A 81 -10.28 12.56 7.18
CA ARG A 81 -11.62 12.13 7.63
C ARG A 81 -11.75 12.08 9.15
N TYR A 82 -10.70 11.64 9.85
CA TYR A 82 -10.68 11.67 11.31
C TYR A 82 -10.66 13.09 11.87
N GLU A 83 -9.92 14.00 11.23
CA GLU A 83 -9.91 15.41 11.65
C GLU A 83 -11.27 16.07 11.43
N TRP A 84 -11.92 15.79 10.31
CA TRP A 84 -13.29 16.21 10.07
C TRP A 84 -14.25 15.65 11.14
N LEU A 85 -14.14 14.36 11.47
CA LEU A 85 -14.98 13.73 12.48
C LEU A 85 -14.77 14.36 13.86
N ARG A 86 -13.51 14.61 14.24
CA ARG A 86 -13.14 15.25 15.51
C ARG A 86 -13.78 16.63 15.66
N LEU A 87 -13.76 17.44 14.59
CA LEU A 87 -14.38 18.76 14.60
C LEU A 87 -15.90 18.69 14.72
N ASN A 88 -16.56 17.70 14.10
CA ASN A 88 -18.01 17.55 14.23
C ASN A 88 -18.41 17.04 15.61
N MET A 89 -17.67 16.09 16.20
CA MET A 89 -17.94 15.65 17.57
C MET A 89 -17.86 16.82 18.56
N LEU A 90 -16.87 17.70 18.40
CA LEU A 90 -16.79 18.91 19.22
C LEU A 90 -17.97 19.87 19.01
N LYS A 91 -18.46 20.00 17.76
CA LYS A 91 -19.66 20.81 17.49
C LYS A 91 -20.89 20.20 18.15
N ASP A 92 -21.07 18.90 18.06
CA ASP A 92 -22.21 18.19 18.65
C ASP A 92 -22.19 18.29 20.19
N GLU A 93 -21.01 18.19 20.81
CA GLU A 93 -20.84 18.41 22.25
C GLU A 93 -21.20 19.84 22.67
N VAL A 94 -20.75 20.84 21.90
CA VAL A 94 -21.08 22.25 22.14
C VAL A 94 -22.57 22.50 21.93
N GLU A 95 -23.17 21.94 20.89
CA GLU A 95 -24.60 22.06 20.59
C GLU A 95 -25.45 21.45 21.71
N ALA A 96 -25.09 20.26 22.21
CA ALA A 96 -25.75 19.64 23.36
C ALA A 96 -25.67 20.52 24.61
N CYS A 97 -24.51 21.15 24.86
CA CYS A 97 -24.34 22.09 25.97
C CYS A 97 -25.18 23.36 25.78
N LEU A 98 -25.24 23.92 24.58
CA LEU A 98 -26.06 25.10 24.27
C LEU A 98 -27.55 24.82 24.40
N LEU A 99 -28.02 23.65 23.94
CA LEU A 99 -29.41 23.24 24.08
C LEU A 99 -29.84 23.10 25.55
N SER A 100 -28.93 22.71 26.44
CA SER A 100 -29.22 22.64 27.89
C SER A 100 -29.49 24.01 28.52
N GLN A 101 -29.06 25.10 27.88
CA GLN A 101 -29.25 26.47 28.35
C GLN A 101 -30.51 27.12 27.78
N VAL A 102 -31.23 26.46 26.87
CA VAL A 102 -32.45 27.00 26.25
C VAL A 102 -33.62 26.90 27.23
N PRO A 103 -34.38 27.98 27.47
CA PRO A 103 -35.55 27.94 28.36
C PRO A 103 -36.68 27.09 27.75
N GLU A 104 -37.52 26.48 28.60
CA GLU A 104 -38.61 25.54 28.22
C GLU A 104 -39.71 26.12 27.30
N GLY A 105 -39.61 27.40 26.92
CA GLY A 105 -40.51 28.09 25.99
C GLY A 105 -39.88 28.50 24.65
N GLY A 106 -38.65 28.05 24.36
CA GLY A 106 -37.91 28.42 23.15
C GLY A 106 -37.32 29.83 23.16
N ILE A 107 -36.81 30.27 22.01
CA ILE A 107 -36.14 31.57 21.87
C ILE A 107 -37.19 32.65 21.63
N LYS A 108 -37.35 33.59 22.59
CA LYS A 108 -38.21 34.77 22.40
C LYS A 108 -37.46 35.89 21.66
N PRO A 109 -38.11 36.60 20.73
CA PRO A 109 -37.51 37.74 20.07
C PRO A 109 -37.24 38.85 21.09
N LEU A 110 -36.08 39.49 20.96
CA LEU A 110 -35.69 40.61 21.82
C LEU A 110 -36.37 41.88 21.33
N GLU A 111 -37.39 42.35 22.06
CA GLU A 111 -38.06 43.62 21.74
C GLU A 111 -37.29 44.80 22.33
N LEU A 112 -36.59 45.54 21.46
CA LEU A 112 -35.78 46.72 21.82
C LEU A 112 -36.48 48.05 21.50
N GLY A 113 -37.77 48.03 21.17
CA GLY A 113 -38.51 49.25 20.82
C GLY A 113 -40.03 49.09 20.96
N PRO A 114 -40.76 50.20 21.13
CA PRO A 114 -42.20 50.16 21.27
C PRO A 114 -42.86 49.79 19.93
N SER A 115 -43.70 48.76 19.94
CA SER A 115 -44.66 48.52 18.86
C SER A 115 -45.81 49.51 19.01
N LYS A 116 -46.07 50.30 17.96
CA LYS A 116 -47.29 51.11 17.90
C LYS A 116 -48.46 50.13 17.74
N VAL A 117 -49.20 49.93 18.82
CA VAL A 117 -50.51 49.26 18.80
C VAL A 117 -51.50 50.30 18.29
N GLU A 118 -51.92 50.18 17.02
CA GLU A 118 -53.12 50.84 16.48
C GLU A 118 -54.36 50.00 16.77
#